data_AF-A0A6I2M798-F1
#
_entry.id   AF-A0A6I2M798-F1
#
_cell.length_a   1.000
_cell.length_b   1.000
_cell.length_c   1.000
_cell.angle_alpha   90.00
_cell.angle_beta   90.00
_cell.angle_gamma   90.00
#
_symmetry.space_group_name_H-M   'P 1'
#
loop_
_entity.id
_entity.type
_entity.pdbx_description
1 polymer ?
#
loop_
_entity_poly.entity_id
_entity_poly.type
_entity_poly.pdbx_seq_one_letter_code
_entity_poly.pdbx_strand_id
1 'polypeptide(L)'
;MPEKEKVLKIKEFSDDIVRKVLHDEYSPDAHSLKNVVELLSRSVYDLSEMYLNDQCNHEETLKGTLAKMKIACNTVDQNRIKTP
;
A
#
# COMPACT_ATOMS: atom_id res chain seq x y z
N MET A 1 14.52 7.05 -8.57
CA MET A 1 14.40 6.51 -7.20
C MET A 1 15.08 5.14 -7.15
N PRO A 2 16.23 5.03 -6.47
CA PRO A 2 16.90 3.76 -6.16
C PRO A 2 15.97 2.73 -5.49
N GLU A 3 16.34 1.45 -5.58
CA GLU A 3 15.56 0.34 -5.01
C GLU A 3 15.26 0.53 -3.52
N LYS A 4 16.31 0.78 -2.73
CA LYS A 4 16.22 1.03 -1.29
C LYS A 4 15.26 2.16 -0.94
N GLU A 5 15.23 3.24 -1.73
CA GLU A 5 14.29 4.35 -1.52
C GLU A 5 12.84 3.94 -1.80
N LYS A 6 12.59 3.08 -2.81
CA LYS A 6 11.24 2.55 -3.06
C LYS A 6 10.76 1.69 -1.88
N VAL A 7 11.63 0.82 -1.37
CA VAL A 7 11.33 -0.03 -0.21
C VAL A 7 11.08 0.80 1.05
N LEU A 8 11.87 1.85 1.28
CA LEU A 8 11.64 2.82 2.37
C LEU A 8 10.25 3.47 2.25
N LYS A 9 9.85 3.92 1.06
CA LYS A 9 8.50 4.48 0.86
C LYS A 9 7.38 3.46 1.05
N ILE A 10 7.57 2.20 0.64
CA ILE A 10 6.60 1.13 0.90
C ILE A 10 6.39 0.96 2.41
N LYS A 11 7.48 0.98 3.19
CA LYS A 11 7.42 0.94 4.65
C LYS A 11 6.68 2.15 5.23
N GLU A 12 7.01 3.37 4.79
CA GLU A 12 6.33 4.59 5.21
C GLU A 12 4.81 4.53 4.94
N PHE A 13 4.41 4.09 3.74
CA PHE A 13 2.99 3.92 3.42
C PHE A 13 2.30 2.86 4.28
N SER A 14 2.98 1.75 4.60
CA SER A 14 2.44 0.73 5.49
C SER A 14 2.17 1.29 6.89
N ASP A 15 3.15 2.01 7.46
CA ASP A 15 3.01 2.61 8.79
C ASP A 15 1.90 3.68 8.80
N ASP A 16 1.81 4.50 7.76
CA ASP A 16 0.74 5.49 7.58
C ASP A 16 -0.65 4.87 7.52
N ILE A 17 -0.82 3.80 6.74
CA ILE A 17 -2.10 3.09 6.62
C ILE A 17 -2.54 2.57 7.98
N VAL A 18 -1.66 1.89 8.72
CA VAL A 18 -1.97 1.37 10.06
C VAL A 18 -2.39 2.51 11.00
N ARG A 19 -1.61 3.61 11.05
CA ARG A 19 -1.93 4.76 11.91
C ARG A 19 -3.30 5.37 11.59
N LYS A 20 -3.65 5.47 10.30
CA LYS A 20 -4.91 6.08 9.85
C LYS A 20 -6.11 5.17 10.11
N VAL A 21 -5.97 3.86 9.88
CA VAL A 21 -7.04 2.87 10.10
C VAL A 21 -7.37 2.71 11.59
N LEU A 22 -6.38 2.86 12.47
CA LEU A 22 -6.58 2.80 13.92
C LEU A 22 -7.18 4.09 14.52
N HIS A 23 -7.38 5.14 13.73
CA HIS A 23 -7.99 6.38 14.20
C HIS A 23 -9.53 6.25 14.19
N ASP A 24 -10.20 6.77 15.22
CA ASP A 24 -11.68 6.71 15.37
C ASP A 24 -12.46 7.38 14.22
N GLU A 25 -11.78 8.14 13.37
CA GLU A 25 -12.35 8.84 12.20
C GLU A 25 -12.30 8.01 10.92
N TYR A 26 -11.77 6.79 10.94
CA TYR A 26 -11.72 5.93 9.77
C TYR A 26 -13.04 5.17 9.60
N SER A 27 -13.82 5.54 8.58
CA SER A 27 -15.12 4.93 8.29
C SER A 27 -15.25 4.65 6.78
N PRO A 28 -14.57 3.60 6.27
CA PRO A 28 -14.59 3.30 4.85
C PRO A 28 -15.91 2.70 4.40
N ASP A 29 -16.32 3.00 3.17
CA ASP A 29 -17.34 2.19 2.50
C ASP A 29 -16.78 0.80 2.11
N ALA A 30 -17.67 -0.16 1.86
CA ALA A 30 -17.29 -1.54 1.56
C ALA A 30 -16.43 -1.68 0.29
N HIS A 31 -16.65 -0.82 -0.71
CA HIS A 31 -15.87 -0.83 -1.94
C HIS A 31 -14.45 -0.30 -1.71
N SER A 32 -14.32 0.82 -0.99
CA SER A 32 -13.02 1.37 -0.58
C SER A 32 -12.21 0.36 0.24
N LEU A 33 -12.84 -0.32 1.20
CA LEU A 33 -12.19 -1.33 2.02
C LEU A 33 -11.72 -2.52 1.17
N LYS A 34 -12.57 -3.04 0.29
CA LYS A 34 -12.21 -4.16 -0.61
C LYS A 34 -11.02 -3.80 -1.50
N ASN A 35 -11.02 -2.59 -2.06
CA ASN A 35 -9.93 -2.10 -2.92
C ASN A 35 -8.61 -1.99 -2.13
N VAL A 36 -8.63 -1.43 -0.91
CA VAL A 36 -7.44 -1.33 -0.07
C VAL A 36 -6.90 -2.73 0.25
N VAL A 37 -7.75 -3.67 0.66
CA VAL A 37 -7.34 -5.06 0.97
C VAL A 37 -6.72 -5.75 -0.24
N GLU A 38 -7.31 -5.59 -1.43
CA GLU A 38 -6.77 -6.14 -2.68
C GLU A 38 -5.37 -5.60 -2.98
N LEU A 39 -5.19 -4.26 -2.91
CA LEU A 39 -3.92 -3.61 -3.19
C LEU A 39 -2.83 -4.05 -2.21
N LEU A 40 -3.14 -4.09 -0.91
CA LEU A 40 -2.21 -4.54 0.12
C LEU A 40 -1.83 -6.02 -0.07
N SER A 41 -2.80 -6.88 -0.37
CA SER A 41 -2.54 -8.31 -0.60
C SER A 41 -1.64 -8.53 -1.82
N ARG A 42 -1.89 -7.79 -2.90
CA ARG A 42 -1.03 -7.81 -4.10
C ARG A 42 0.36 -7.27 -3.84
N SER A 43 0.50 -6.24 -3.00
CA SER A 43 1.80 -5.74 -2.60
C SER A 43 2.62 -6.78 -1.82
N VAL A 44 1.98 -7.56 -0.94
CA VAL A 44 2.64 -8.68 -0.25
C VAL A 44 3.04 -9.77 -1.25
N TYR A 45 2.16 -10.12 -2.18
CA TYR A 45 2.45 -11.08 -3.24
C TYR A 45 3.65 -10.65 -4.09
N ASP A 46 3.65 -9.41 -4.59
CA ASP A 46 4.75 -8.86 -5.39
C ASP A 46 6.09 -8.96 -4.64
N LEU A 47 6.11 -8.59 -3.36
CA LEU A 47 7.32 -8.67 -2.54
C LEU A 47 7.75 -10.12 -2.35
N SER A 48 6.83 -11.06 -2.17
CA SER A 48 7.16 -12.48 -2.07
C SER A 48 7.73 -13.05 -3.38
N GLU A 49 7.20 -12.64 -4.53
CA GLU A 49 7.71 -13.05 -5.85
C GLU A 49 9.16 -12.61 -6.06
N MET A 50 9.54 -11.42 -5.57
CA MET A 50 10.93 -10.95 -5.65
C MET A 50 11.92 -11.83 -4.86
N TYR A 51 11.45 -12.64 -3.89
CA TYR A 51 12.33 -13.55 -3.14
C TYR A 51 12.27 -14.99 -3.65
N LEU A 52 11.19 -15.38 -4.34
CA LEU A 52 10.94 -16.77 -4.72
C LEU A 52 11.12 -17.04 -6.22
N ASN A 53 11.12 -16.01 -7.05
CA ASN A 53 11.19 -16.14 -8.51
C ASN A 53 12.47 -15.48 -9.04
N ASP A 54 13.46 -16.30 -9.40
CA ASP A 54 14.77 -15.85 -9.94
C ASP A 54 14.66 -15.07 -11.27
N GLN A 55 13.52 -15.14 -11.95
CA GLN A 55 13.24 -14.38 -13.18
C GLN A 55 12.46 -13.09 -12.93
N CYS A 56 12.19 -12.74 -11.68
CA CYS A 56 11.46 -11.53 -11.32
C CYS A 56 12.24 -10.27 -11.72
N ASN A 57 11.58 -9.34 -12.42
CA ASN A 57 12.12 -8.01 -12.61
C ASN A 57 11.89 -7.16 -11.35
N HIS A 58 12.85 -7.18 -10.43
CA HIS A 58 12.75 -6.47 -9.14
C HIS A 58 12.43 -4.98 -9.31
N GLU A 59 13.01 -4.32 -10.31
CA GLU A 59 12.80 -2.89 -10.50
C GLU A 59 11.35 -2.58 -10.89
N GLU A 60 10.81 -3.34 -11.84
CA GLU A 60 9.44 -3.17 -12.32
C GLU A 60 8.41 -3.59 -11.27
N THR A 61 8.65 -4.73 -10.61
CA THR A 61 7.82 -5.23 -9.52
C THR A 61 7.73 -4.18 -8.40
N LEU A 62 8.86 -3.62 -7.95
CA LEU A 62 8.85 -2.57 -6.92
C LEU A 62 8.16 -1.28 -7.36
N LYS A 63 8.25 -0.88 -8.63
CA LYS A 63 7.48 0.28 -9.14
C LYS A 63 5.98 0.01 -9.02
N GLY A 64 5.55 -1.19 -9.41
CA GLY A 64 4.17 -1.63 -9.27
C GLY A 64 3.71 -1.67 -7.81
N THR A 65 4.49 -2.31 -6.94
CA THR A 65 4.21 -2.40 -5.49
C THR A 65 4.11 -1.02 -4.85
N LEU A 66 5.04 -0.12 -5.16
CA LEU A 66 5.03 1.26 -4.65
C LEU A 66 3.76 2.02 -5.09
N ALA A 67 3.33 1.85 -6.34
CA ALA A 67 2.10 2.45 -6.85
C ALA A 67 0.87 1.91 -6.11
N LYS A 68 0.76 0.58 -5.92
CA LYS A 68 -0.33 -0.05 -5.16
C LYS A 68 -0.40 0.47 -3.72
N MET A 69 0.74 0.52 -3.03
CA MET A 69 0.83 1.05 -1.65
C MET A 69 0.42 2.52 -1.58
N LYS A 70 0.85 3.34 -2.53
CA LYS A 70 0.45 4.76 -2.60
C LYS A 70 -1.06 4.91 -2.82
N ILE A 71 -1.65 4.12 -3.72
CA ILE A 71 -3.10 4.15 -3.96
C ILE A 71 -3.85 3.73 -2.70
N ALA A 72 -3.44 2.63 -2.04
CA ALA A 72 -4.05 2.18 -0.80
C ALA A 72 -3.99 3.26 0.29
N CYS A 73 -2.84 3.91 0.47
CA CYS A 73 -2.67 4.99 1.45
C CYS A 73 -3.58 6.19 1.14
N ASN A 74 -3.67 6.60 -0.13
CA ASN A 74 -4.56 7.68 -0.56
C ASN A 74 -6.04 7.32 -0.36
N THR A 75 -6.44 6.08 -0.65
CA THR A 75 -7.81 5.63 -0.41
C THR A 75 -8.14 5.66 1.08
N VAL A 76 -7.22 5.24 1.95
CA VAL A 76 -7.39 5.34 3.40
C VAL A 76 -7.55 6.80 3.84
N ASP A 77 -6.74 7.72 3.31
CA ASP A 77 -6.85 9.16 3.61
C ASP A 77 -8.21 9.76 3.22
N GLN A 78 -8.77 9.34 2.07
CA GLN A 78 -10.06 9.83 1.58
C GLN A 78 -11.25 9.33 2.40
N ASN A 79 -11.07 8.24 3.15
CA ASN A 79 -12.10 7.63 4.00
C ASN A 79 -12.04 8.10 5.46
N ARG A 80 -11.28 9.17 5.74
CA ARG A 80 -11.34 9.87 7.02
C ARG A 80 -12.57 10.78 7.05
N ILE A 81 -13.33 10.73 8.14
CA ILE A 81 -14.41 11.68 8.40
C ILE A 81 -13.77 13.08 8.47
N LYS A 82 -14.12 13.95 7.53
CA LYS A 82 -13.74 15.37 7.62
C LYS A 82 -14.61 16.01 8.70
N THR A 83 -14.01 16.32 9.85
CA THR A 83 -14.63 17.24 10.82
C THR A 83 -14.77 18.62 10.15
N PRO A 84 -15.95 19.26 10.22
CA PRO A 84 -16.24 20.55 9.59
C PRO A 84 -15.41 21.70 10.16
#